data_AF-A0A3B0PJR2-F1
#
_entry.id   AF-A0A3B0PJR2-F1
#
_cell.length_a   1.000
_cell.length_b   1.000
_cell.length_c   1.000
_cell.angle_alpha   90.00
_cell.angle_beta   90.00
_cell.angle_gamma   90.00
#
_symmetry.space_group_name_H-M   'P 1'
#
loop_
_entity.id
_entity.type
_entity.pdbx_description
1 polymer ?
#
loop_
_entity_poly.entity_id
_entity_poly.type
_entity_poly.pdbx_seq_one_letter_code
_entity_poly.pdbx_strand_id
1 'polypeptide(L)'
;MHRVDFVKEYWDNVFQYLINEYKVGRTPNPDIFCNKYIKFKAFADYAFDHLNADYIAMGHYAKTVDGELFKAKDDSKDQSYFLAQLSNEQLKKTIFPLANLTKKEVREIANKLNLATAQKKDSTGICFIGERNFAKFLENYIPAQPGNIIDIHSKKIVGNHFGAMYYTIGQRKGLNLGGFAKPYFVVGHDIAKKIIYVANDDHPEYLLSDKLIGINW
;
A
#
# COMPACT_ATOMS: atom_id res chain seq x y z
N MET A 1 20.23 -20.69 4.26
CA MET A 1 19.05 -19.82 4.50
C MET A 1 19.26 -19.14 5.84
N HIS A 2 19.32 -17.82 5.89
CA HIS A 2 19.45 -17.06 7.15
C HIS A 2 18.06 -16.59 7.59
N ARG A 3 17.87 -16.41 8.90
CA ARG A 3 16.69 -15.80 9.48
C ARG A 3 17.14 -14.61 10.31
N VAL A 4 16.52 -13.47 10.05
CA VAL A 4 16.76 -12.21 10.76
C VAL A 4 15.41 -11.62 11.08
N ASP A 5 15.31 -10.98 12.24
CA ASP A 5 14.08 -10.35 12.71
C ASP A 5 14.23 -8.84 12.65
N PHE A 6 13.30 -8.18 11.95
CA PHE A 6 13.22 -6.72 11.82
C PHE A 6 11.89 -6.19 12.37
N VAL A 7 11.27 -6.89 13.33
CA VAL A 7 9.96 -6.52 13.90
C VAL A 7 10.00 -5.14 14.53
N LYS A 8 11.10 -4.77 15.19
CA LYS A 8 11.25 -3.45 15.82
C LYS A 8 11.31 -2.35 14.76
N GLU A 9 12.18 -2.48 13.77
CA GLU A 9 12.33 -1.53 12.68
C GLU A 9 11.02 -1.38 11.89
N TYR A 10 10.31 -2.50 11.68
CA TYR A 10 9.01 -2.51 11.03
C TYR A 10 7.97 -1.74 11.84
N TRP A 11 7.90 -2.01 13.14
CA TRP A 11 6.98 -1.33 14.04
C TRP A 11 7.23 0.18 14.04
N ASP A 12 8.48 0.58 14.26
CA ASP A 12 8.87 1.98 14.42
C ASP A 12 8.73 2.77 13.11
N ASN A 13 9.16 2.21 11.97
CA ASN A 13 9.26 2.98 10.72
C ASN A 13 8.10 2.78 9.75
N VAL A 14 7.32 1.71 9.88
CA VAL A 14 6.23 1.39 8.95
C VAL A 14 4.89 1.41 9.67
N PHE A 15 4.77 0.67 10.76
CA PHE A 15 3.49 0.46 11.43
C PHE A 15 3.01 1.70 12.19
N GLN A 16 3.89 2.35 12.96
CA GLN A 16 3.53 3.58 13.67
C GLN A 16 3.11 4.70 12.71
N TYR A 17 3.83 4.85 11.58
CA TYR A 17 3.44 5.77 10.52
C TYR A 17 2.04 5.46 9.99
N LEU A 18 1.76 4.19 9.63
CA LEU A 18 0.45 3.74 9.18
C LEU A 18 -0.67 4.19 10.14
N ILE A 19 -0.51 3.90 11.43
CA ILE A 19 -1.52 4.24 12.45
C ILE A 19 -1.69 5.75 12.59
N ASN A 20 -0.60 6.52 12.58
CA ASN A 20 -0.67 7.97 12.70
C ASN A 20 -1.38 8.64 11.51
N GLU A 21 -1.15 8.14 10.30
CA GLU A 21 -1.83 8.64 9.10
C GLU A 21 -3.34 8.35 9.13
N TYR A 22 -3.74 7.16 9.56
CA TYR A 22 -5.16 6.83 9.73
C TYR A 22 -5.84 7.70 10.80
N LYS A 23 -5.16 7.99 11.91
CA LYS A 23 -5.71 8.87 12.98
C LYS A 23 -6.08 10.26 12.48
N VAL A 24 -5.43 10.74 11.42
CA VAL A 24 -5.72 12.04 10.79
C VAL A 24 -6.50 11.91 9.49
N GLY A 25 -7.10 10.75 9.22
CA GLY A 25 -8.02 10.53 8.10
C GLY A 25 -7.35 10.38 6.73
N ARG A 26 -6.06 10.04 6.70
CA ARG A 26 -5.34 9.73 5.45
C ARG A 26 -5.27 8.20 5.26
N THR A 27 -5.18 7.78 4.00
CA THR A 27 -4.98 6.38 3.62
C THR A 27 -3.51 6.16 3.23
N PRO A 28 -2.64 5.74 4.16
CA PRO A 28 -1.23 5.48 3.86
C PRO A 28 -1.03 4.21 3.02
N ASN A 29 0.11 4.15 2.32
CA ASN A 29 0.58 2.94 1.65
C ASN A 29 1.80 2.37 2.42
N PRO A 30 1.63 1.34 3.26
CA PRO A 30 2.72 0.78 4.07
C PRO A 30 3.78 0.05 3.25
N ASP A 31 3.45 -0.43 2.05
CA ASP A 31 4.39 -1.22 1.25
C ASP A 31 5.52 -0.35 0.70
N ILE A 32 5.25 0.92 0.39
CA ILE A 32 6.27 1.91 0.02
C ILE A 32 7.28 2.07 1.16
N PHE A 33 6.80 2.20 2.40
CA PHE A 33 7.64 2.40 3.59
C PHE A 33 8.37 1.11 3.98
N CYS A 34 7.73 -0.05 3.83
CA CYS A 34 8.36 -1.35 4.01
C CYS A 34 9.54 -1.54 3.06
N ASN A 35 9.38 -1.19 1.78
CA ASN A 35 10.50 -1.21 0.84
C ASN A 35 11.60 -0.26 1.32
N LYS A 36 11.26 1.02 1.57
CA LYS A 36 12.25 2.04 1.93
C LYS A 36 13.05 1.73 3.19
N TYR A 37 12.39 1.36 4.29
CA TYR A 37 13.02 1.26 5.62
C TYR A 37 13.41 -0.16 6.01
N ILE A 38 12.77 -1.18 5.43
CA ILE A 38 13.00 -2.58 5.82
C ILE A 38 13.78 -3.31 4.74
N LYS A 39 13.22 -3.44 3.54
CA LYS A 39 13.86 -4.27 2.49
C LYS A 39 15.14 -3.65 1.93
N PHE A 40 15.13 -2.35 1.66
CA PHE A 40 16.26 -1.63 1.05
C PHE A 40 17.04 -0.79 2.06
N LYS A 41 16.78 -0.97 3.35
CA LYS A 41 17.57 -0.39 4.43
C LYS A 41 17.95 -1.45 5.45
N ALA A 42 17.09 -1.80 6.41
CA ALA A 42 17.47 -2.74 7.48
C ALA A 42 18.04 -4.09 6.97
N PHE A 43 17.40 -4.67 5.95
CA PHE A 43 17.89 -5.89 5.30
C PHE A 43 19.17 -5.65 4.49
N ALA A 44 19.28 -4.53 3.78
CA ALA A 44 20.46 -4.20 2.99
C ALA A 44 21.68 -3.99 3.90
N ASP A 45 21.52 -3.16 4.94
CA ASP A 45 22.51 -2.89 5.97
C ASP A 45 22.97 -4.21 6.62
N TYR A 46 22.05 -5.10 7.01
CA TYR A 46 22.40 -6.42 7.52
C TYR A 46 23.19 -7.27 6.50
N ALA A 47 22.75 -7.33 5.25
CA ALA A 47 23.41 -8.12 4.21
C ALA A 47 24.84 -7.62 3.94
N PHE A 48 25.05 -6.31 3.91
CA PHE A 48 26.35 -5.71 3.68
C PHE A 48 27.27 -5.86 4.90
N ASP A 49 26.79 -5.50 6.08
CA ASP A 49 27.63 -5.38 7.27
C ASP A 49 27.90 -6.72 7.96
N HIS A 50 26.96 -7.67 7.88
CA HIS A 50 27.03 -8.94 8.63
C HIS A 50 27.25 -10.16 7.75
N LEU A 51 26.82 -10.10 6.48
CA LEU A 51 27.03 -11.20 5.53
C LEU A 51 28.12 -10.89 4.50
N ASN A 52 28.71 -9.68 4.53
CA ASN A 52 29.71 -9.20 3.58
C ASN A 52 29.24 -9.35 2.12
N ALA A 53 27.95 -9.09 1.86
CA ALA A 53 27.42 -9.10 0.51
C ALA A 53 27.81 -7.81 -0.25
N ASP A 54 28.07 -7.93 -1.55
CA ASP A 54 28.30 -6.75 -2.41
C ASP A 54 26.99 -6.11 -2.90
N TYR A 55 25.98 -6.95 -3.13
CA TYR A 55 24.68 -6.58 -3.68
C TYR A 55 23.55 -7.33 -2.96
N ILE A 56 22.35 -6.76 -2.98
CA ILE A 56 21.11 -7.44 -2.61
C ILE A 56 20.27 -7.72 -3.85
N ALA A 57 19.54 -8.85 -3.85
CA ALA A 57 18.58 -9.18 -4.89
C ALA A 57 17.17 -9.25 -4.33
N MET A 58 16.20 -8.63 -5.00
CA MET A 58 14.80 -8.65 -4.61
C MET A 58 13.94 -9.17 -5.76
N GLY A 59 12.95 -10.01 -5.44
CA GLY A 59 11.99 -10.55 -6.42
C GLY A 59 10.95 -9.53 -6.91
N HIS A 60 11.27 -8.24 -6.91
CA HIS A 60 10.38 -7.21 -7.46
C HIS A 60 10.47 -7.19 -8.98
N TYR A 61 9.32 -6.97 -9.63
CA TYR A 61 9.26 -6.61 -11.04
C TYR A 61 9.57 -5.12 -11.17
N ALA A 62 10.85 -4.80 -11.25
CA ALA A 62 11.36 -3.46 -11.54
C ALA A 62 12.72 -3.60 -12.21
N LYS A 63 13.28 -2.50 -12.71
CA LYS A 63 14.64 -2.47 -13.24
C LYS A 63 15.41 -1.33 -12.59
N THR A 64 16.71 -1.55 -12.35
CA THR A 64 17.64 -0.50 -11.91
C THR A 64 18.82 -0.43 -12.87
N VAL A 65 19.25 0.78 -13.21
CA VAL A 65 20.46 1.05 -14.02
C VAL A 65 21.19 2.19 -13.34
N ASP A 66 22.42 1.96 -12.88
CA ASP A 66 23.27 2.97 -12.22
C ASP A 66 22.60 3.73 -11.05
N GLY A 67 21.67 3.07 -10.36
CA GLY A 67 20.91 3.64 -9.24
C GLY A 67 19.61 4.34 -9.65
N GLU A 68 19.27 4.40 -10.94
CA GLU A 68 17.99 4.91 -11.42
C GLU A 68 16.96 3.80 -11.56
N LEU A 69 15.71 4.07 -11.16
CA LEU A 69 14.60 3.13 -11.18
C LEU A 69 13.81 3.21 -12.49
N PHE A 70 13.57 2.06 -13.11
CA PHE A 70 12.78 1.91 -14.32
C PHE A 70 11.69 0.85 -14.14
N LYS A 71 10.67 0.92 -15.00
CA LYS A 71 9.63 -0.11 -15.09
C LYS A 71 10.19 -1.45 -15.54
N ALA A 72 9.57 -2.53 -15.08
CA ALA A 72 9.83 -3.87 -15.60
C ALA A 72 9.25 -4.06 -17.02
N LYS A 73 9.71 -5.11 -17.71
CA LYS A 73 9.16 -5.58 -19.00
C LYS A 73 7.67 -5.92 -18.91
N ASP A 74 7.22 -6.45 -17.79
CA ASP A 74 5.82 -6.84 -17.56
C ASP A 74 5.05 -5.70 -16.91
N ASP A 75 4.44 -4.84 -17.71
CA ASP A 75 3.64 -3.70 -17.24
C ASP A 75 2.51 -4.11 -16.28
N SER A 76 1.94 -5.32 -16.46
CA SER A 76 0.86 -5.81 -15.61
C SER A 76 1.31 -6.20 -14.21
N LYS A 77 2.63 -6.38 -14.04
CA LYS A 77 3.26 -6.74 -12.78
C LYS A 77 4.27 -5.72 -12.30
N ASP A 78 4.49 -4.63 -13.01
CA ASP A 78 5.44 -3.60 -12.62
C ASP A 78 5.20 -3.11 -11.19
N GLN A 79 6.29 -3.05 -10.43
CA GLN A 79 6.30 -2.67 -9.01
C GLN A 79 7.11 -1.39 -8.76
N SER A 80 7.51 -0.67 -9.82
CA SER A 80 8.24 0.60 -9.69
C SER A 80 7.51 1.61 -8.79
N TYR A 81 6.17 1.63 -8.83
CA TYR A 81 5.34 2.44 -7.94
C TYR A 81 5.64 2.23 -6.44
N PHE A 82 5.83 0.99 -6.01
CA PHE A 82 6.12 0.68 -4.60
C PHE A 82 7.57 0.97 -4.21
N LEU A 83 8.43 1.23 -5.19
CA LEU A 83 9.85 1.52 -5.04
C LEU A 83 10.17 3.00 -5.28
N ALA A 84 9.16 3.82 -5.57
CA ALA A 84 9.32 5.22 -5.98
C ALA A 84 9.97 6.13 -4.90
N GLN A 85 10.06 5.69 -3.64
CA GLN A 85 10.74 6.43 -2.57
C GLN A 85 12.15 5.89 -2.23
N LEU A 86 12.68 4.97 -3.04
CA LEU A 86 14.05 4.51 -2.89
C LEU A 86 15.01 5.57 -3.43
N SER A 87 16.06 5.85 -2.67
CA SER A 87 17.14 6.72 -3.13
C SER A 87 18.05 6.01 -4.13
N ASN A 88 18.75 6.79 -4.96
CA ASN A 88 19.73 6.24 -5.91
C ASN A 88 20.81 5.40 -5.20
N GLU A 89 21.24 5.79 -4.00
CA GLU A 89 22.20 5.01 -3.20
C GLU A 89 21.68 3.62 -2.83
N GLN A 90 20.40 3.51 -2.45
CA GLN A 90 19.78 2.20 -2.16
C GLN A 90 19.69 1.33 -3.42
N LEU A 91 19.50 1.95 -4.59
CA LEU A 91 19.33 1.26 -5.86
C LEU A 91 20.66 0.83 -6.50
N LYS A 92 21.77 1.52 -6.23
CA LYS A 92 23.11 1.21 -6.79
C LYS A 92 23.58 -0.21 -6.49
N LYS A 93 23.27 -0.74 -5.31
CA LYS A 93 23.67 -2.09 -4.86
C LYS A 93 22.51 -3.09 -4.89
N THR A 94 21.53 -2.86 -5.76
CA THR A 94 20.33 -3.69 -5.89
C THR A 94 20.29 -4.41 -7.22
N ILE A 95 19.86 -5.67 -7.21
CA ILE A 95 19.58 -6.49 -8.38
C ILE A 95 18.08 -6.82 -8.39
N PHE A 96 17.43 -6.62 -9.54
CA PHE A 96 16.06 -7.06 -9.80
C PHE A 96 16.06 -8.17 -10.86
N PRO A 97 16.13 -9.45 -10.47
CA PRO A 97 16.26 -10.56 -11.43
C PRO A 97 15.07 -10.71 -12.37
N LEU A 98 13.90 -10.17 -11.98
CA LEU A 98 12.65 -10.30 -12.73
C LEU A 98 12.42 -9.14 -13.72
N ALA A 99 13.34 -8.17 -13.80
CA ALA A 99 13.21 -6.97 -14.62
C ALA A 99 12.77 -7.23 -16.07
N ASN A 100 13.32 -8.28 -16.69
CA ASN A 100 13.13 -8.62 -18.10
C ASN A 100 12.25 -9.86 -18.31
N LEU A 101 11.49 -10.27 -17.31
CA LEU A 101 10.64 -11.46 -17.35
C LEU A 101 9.18 -11.09 -17.10
N THR A 102 8.29 -11.76 -17.82
CA THR A 102 6.86 -11.77 -17.55
C THR A 102 6.52 -12.78 -16.47
N LYS A 103 5.38 -12.58 -15.80
CA LYS A 103 4.91 -13.53 -14.78
C LYS A 103 4.80 -14.95 -15.30
N LYS A 104 4.39 -15.09 -16.57
CA LYS A 104 4.27 -16.37 -17.26
C LYS A 104 5.64 -17.02 -17.41
N GLU A 105 6.64 -16.28 -17.92
CA GLU A 105 8.03 -16.76 -18.04
C GLU A 105 8.59 -17.20 -16.68
N VAL A 106 8.37 -16.42 -15.62
CA VAL A 106 8.80 -16.78 -14.25
C VAL A 106 8.16 -18.08 -13.76
N ARG A 107 6.86 -18.29 -14.00
CA ARG A 107 6.15 -19.53 -13.65
C ARG A 107 6.67 -20.72 -14.46
N GLU A 108 6.94 -20.53 -15.75
CA GLU A 108 7.51 -21.58 -16.61
C GLU A 108 8.89 -22.00 -16.14
N ILE A 109 9.76 -21.04 -15.80
CA ILE A 109 11.09 -21.31 -15.23
C ILE A 109 10.94 -22.08 -13.91
N ALA A 110 10.08 -21.63 -13.01
CA ALA A 110 9.86 -22.29 -11.72
C ALA A 110 9.34 -23.73 -11.87
N ASN A 111 8.45 -23.98 -12.84
CA ASN A 111 7.95 -25.34 -13.14
C ASN A 111 9.04 -26.22 -13.77
N LYS A 112 9.82 -25.70 -14.72
CA LYS A 112 10.95 -26.43 -15.33
C LYS A 112 11.99 -26.85 -14.30
N LEU A 113 12.21 -26.01 -13.29
CA LEU A 113 13.13 -26.27 -12.18
C LEU A 113 12.51 -27.05 -11.02
N ASN A 114 11.24 -27.49 -11.13
CA ASN A 114 10.50 -28.20 -10.08
C ASN A 114 10.53 -27.50 -8.71
N LEU A 115 10.44 -26.16 -8.69
CA LEU A 115 10.41 -25.41 -7.44
C LEU A 115 9.08 -25.62 -6.71
N ALA A 116 9.12 -25.87 -5.40
CA ALA A 116 7.92 -26.02 -4.57
C ALA A 116 6.97 -24.81 -4.62
N THR A 117 7.48 -23.63 -4.95
CA THR A 117 6.73 -22.38 -5.07
C THR A 117 6.10 -22.16 -6.44
N ALA A 118 6.36 -23.01 -7.44
CA ALA A 118 5.96 -22.79 -8.83
C ALA A 118 4.45 -22.62 -9.02
N GLN A 119 3.64 -23.28 -8.18
CA GLN A 119 2.17 -23.21 -8.22
C GLN A 119 1.57 -22.34 -7.10
N LYS A 120 2.37 -21.82 -6.15
CA LYS A 120 1.89 -21.01 -5.03
C LYS A 120 1.22 -19.73 -5.54
N LYS A 121 0.03 -19.40 -5.07
CA LYS A 121 -0.64 -18.14 -5.42
C LYS A 121 0.17 -16.93 -4.93
N ASP A 122 0.06 -15.83 -5.66
CA ASP A 122 0.68 -14.57 -5.26
C ASP A 122 0.02 -14.05 -3.98
N SER A 123 0.81 -13.48 -3.08
CA SER A 123 0.30 -12.86 -1.87
C SER A 123 -0.55 -11.64 -2.22
N THR A 124 -1.69 -11.50 -1.55
CA THR A 124 -2.57 -10.34 -1.65
C THR A 124 -2.71 -9.66 -0.29
N GLY A 125 -3.02 -8.36 -0.28
CA GLY A 125 -3.11 -7.56 0.93
C GLY A 125 -1.75 -7.05 1.43
N ILE A 126 -1.79 -6.35 2.57
CA ILE A 126 -0.60 -5.76 3.18
C ILE A 126 0.27 -6.88 3.78
N CYS A 127 1.57 -6.83 3.50
CA CYS A 127 2.52 -7.94 3.70
C CYS A 127 2.45 -8.67 5.05
N PHE A 128 2.21 -7.95 6.16
CA PHE A 128 2.18 -8.52 7.52
C PHE A 128 0.77 -8.87 8.04
N ILE A 129 -0.27 -8.30 7.44
CA ILE A 129 -1.67 -8.54 7.85
C ILE A 129 -2.21 -9.78 7.14
N GLY A 130 -1.75 -10.03 5.91
CA GLY A 130 -2.26 -11.09 5.05
C GLY A 130 -3.69 -10.82 4.59
N GLU A 131 -4.47 -11.87 4.35
CA GLU A 131 -5.84 -11.80 3.82
C GLU A 131 -6.91 -11.40 4.86
N ARG A 132 -6.51 -10.82 6.00
CA ARG A 132 -7.44 -10.46 7.09
C ARG A 132 -8.25 -9.21 6.77
N ASN A 133 -9.39 -9.07 7.45
CA ASN A 133 -10.18 -7.84 7.40
C ASN A 133 -9.37 -6.69 8.04
N PHE A 134 -8.90 -5.78 7.19
CA PHE A 134 -8.04 -4.68 7.58
C PHE A 134 -8.70 -3.70 8.57
N ALA A 135 -10.00 -3.41 8.41
CA ALA A 135 -10.73 -2.52 9.33
C ALA A 135 -10.78 -3.12 10.74
N LYS A 136 -11.11 -4.41 10.87
CA LYS A 136 -11.08 -5.13 12.16
C LYS A 136 -9.68 -5.16 12.78
N PHE A 137 -8.64 -5.22 11.94
CA PHE A 137 -7.28 -5.17 12.43
C PHE A 137 -6.93 -3.79 13.02
N LEU A 138 -7.33 -2.70 12.34
CA LEU A 138 -7.09 -1.33 12.81
C LEU A 138 -7.79 -1.02 14.15
N GLU A 139 -8.94 -1.62 14.43
CA GLU A 139 -9.68 -1.43 15.70
C GLU A 139 -8.84 -1.75 16.95
N ASN A 140 -7.83 -2.61 16.84
CA ASN A 140 -6.94 -2.94 17.96
C ASN A 140 -6.00 -1.78 18.33
N TYR A 141 -5.84 -0.78 17.45
CA TYR A 141 -4.87 0.30 17.59
C TYR A 141 -5.51 1.70 17.54
N ILE A 142 -6.64 1.81 16.86
CA ILE A 142 -7.41 3.03 16.72
C ILE A 142 -8.84 2.72 17.17
N PRO A 143 -9.32 3.29 18.28
CA PRO A 143 -10.69 3.08 18.71
C PRO A 143 -11.67 3.59 17.65
N ALA A 144 -12.73 2.82 17.40
CA ALA A 144 -13.81 3.23 16.53
C ALA A 144 -14.51 4.49 17.06
N GLN A 145 -14.79 5.43 16.18
CA GLN A 145 -15.47 6.69 16.51
C GLN A 145 -16.66 6.85 15.56
N PRO A 146 -17.83 6.28 15.92
CA PRO A 146 -19.01 6.35 15.09
C PRO A 146 -19.44 7.79 14.83
N GLY A 147 -20.05 8.01 13.67
CA GLY A 147 -20.41 9.34 13.21
C GLY A 147 -21.33 9.31 12.00
N ASN A 148 -21.68 10.51 11.51
CA ASN A 148 -22.65 10.68 10.45
C ASN A 148 -22.00 10.59 9.06
N ILE A 149 -22.71 10.00 8.12
CA ILE A 149 -22.41 10.11 6.69
C ILE A 149 -23.31 11.19 6.11
N ILE A 150 -22.70 12.22 5.54
CA ILE A 150 -23.41 13.38 4.98
C ILE A 150 -23.17 13.43 3.47
N ASP A 151 -24.25 13.53 2.71
CA ASP A 151 -24.16 13.86 1.30
C ASP A 151 -23.70 15.32 1.17
N ILE A 152 -22.53 15.52 0.54
CA ILE A 152 -21.92 16.84 0.41
C ILE A 152 -22.75 17.78 -0.47
N HIS A 153 -23.54 17.24 -1.41
CA HIS A 153 -24.36 18.05 -2.31
C HIS A 153 -25.64 18.49 -1.60
N SER A 154 -26.47 17.55 -1.12
CA SER A 154 -27.75 17.88 -0.47
C SER A 154 -27.63 18.35 0.99
N LYS A 155 -26.45 18.18 1.60
CA LYS A 155 -26.17 18.42 3.03
C LYS A 155 -26.99 17.57 3.99
N LYS A 156 -27.68 16.54 3.50
CA LYS A 156 -28.49 15.64 4.32
C LYS A 156 -27.62 14.53 4.93
N ILE A 157 -27.98 14.11 6.13
CA ILE A 157 -27.48 12.86 6.69
C ILE A 157 -28.11 11.71 5.91
N VAL A 158 -27.28 10.87 5.31
CA VAL A 158 -27.71 9.73 4.48
C VAL A 158 -27.42 8.38 5.12
N GLY A 159 -26.62 8.36 6.20
CA GLY A 159 -26.34 7.16 6.98
C GLY A 159 -25.39 7.43 8.14
N ASN A 160 -24.84 6.35 8.70
CA ASN A 160 -23.87 6.38 9.78
C ASN A 160 -22.68 5.48 9.44
N HIS A 161 -21.51 5.80 9.99
CA HIS A 161 -20.30 5.00 9.84
C HIS A 161 -19.73 4.56 11.19
N PHE A 162 -18.84 3.57 11.16
CA PHE A 162 -18.19 3.04 12.37
C PHE A 162 -16.96 3.85 12.81
N GLY A 163 -16.29 4.53 11.87
CA GLY A 163 -15.17 5.41 12.15
C GLY A 163 -14.66 6.04 10.86
N ALA A 164 -14.54 7.37 10.81
CA ALA A 164 -14.22 8.08 9.56
C ALA A 164 -12.84 7.67 9.00
N MET A 165 -11.89 7.33 9.87
CA MET A 165 -10.56 6.83 9.51
C MET A 165 -10.56 5.50 8.74
N TYR A 166 -11.64 4.72 8.79
CA TYR A 166 -11.70 3.39 8.14
C TYR A 166 -12.13 3.46 6.68
N TYR A 167 -12.31 4.66 6.15
CA TYR A 167 -12.79 4.89 4.81
C TYR A 167 -11.75 5.64 3.99
N THR A 168 -11.70 5.33 2.70
CA THR A 168 -10.79 5.97 1.75
C THR A 168 -11.58 6.75 0.73
N ILE A 169 -11.06 7.90 0.28
CA ILE A 169 -11.68 8.68 -0.81
C ILE A 169 -11.86 7.77 -2.04
N GLY A 170 -13.02 7.87 -2.69
CA GLY A 170 -13.44 7.01 -3.80
C GLY A 170 -14.04 5.66 -3.37
N GLN A 171 -14.04 5.32 -2.08
CA GLN A 171 -14.61 4.06 -1.61
C GLN A 171 -16.13 4.03 -1.76
N ARG A 172 -16.64 2.95 -2.35
CA ARG A 172 -18.09 2.66 -2.47
C ARG A 172 -18.56 1.60 -1.46
N LYS A 173 -17.78 0.53 -1.30
CA LYS A 173 -18.16 -0.63 -0.47
C LYS A 173 -18.01 -0.31 1.02
N GLY A 174 -18.88 -0.88 1.85
CA GLY A 174 -18.82 -0.74 3.31
C GLY A 174 -19.45 0.54 3.88
N LEU A 175 -20.03 1.40 3.02
CA LEU A 175 -20.81 2.58 3.45
C LEU A 175 -22.21 2.21 3.98
N ASN A 176 -22.70 1.01 3.66
CA ASN A 176 -24.04 0.54 4.03
C ASN A 176 -25.19 1.48 3.59
N LEU A 177 -24.96 2.30 2.55
CA LEU A 177 -25.96 3.15 1.91
C LEU A 177 -26.74 2.39 0.82
N GLY A 178 -27.06 1.13 1.09
CA GLY A 178 -27.94 0.34 0.23
C GLY A 178 -29.37 0.89 0.27
N GLY A 179 -30.10 0.82 -0.84
CA GLY A 179 -31.48 1.30 -0.92
C GLY A 179 -31.65 2.70 -1.51
N PHE A 180 -30.56 3.45 -1.70
CA PHE A 180 -30.59 4.64 -2.56
C PHE A 180 -30.58 4.24 -4.04
N ALA A 181 -31.26 5.04 -4.87
CA ALA A 181 -31.36 4.78 -6.31
C ALA A 181 -30.00 4.79 -7.03
N LYS A 182 -29.03 5.54 -6.50
CA LYS A 182 -27.69 5.71 -7.06
C LYS A 182 -26.62 5.37 -6.02
N PRO A 183 -25.47 4.84 -6.46
CA PRO A 183 -24.37 4.55 -5.54
C PRO A 183 -23.77 5.84 -5.00
N TYR A 184 -23.28 5.77 -3.76
CA TYR A 184 -22.49 6.81 -3.12
C TYR A 184 -21.02 6.41 -3.03
N PHE A 185 -20.16 7.42 -3.08
CA PHE A 185 -18.71 7.30 -2.93
C PHE A 185 -18.23 8.29 -1.87
N VAL A 186 -17.22 7.89 -1.11
CA VAL A 186 -16.55 8.80 -0.15
C VAL A 186 -15.81 9.89 -0.91
N VAL A 187 -16.09 11.15 -0.60
CA VAL A 187 -15.42 12.31 -1.22
C VAL A 187 -14.61 13.14 -0.22
N GLY A 188 -14.77 12.88 1.08
CA GLY A 188 -13.99 13.58 2.09
C GLY A 188 -14.25 13.07 3.50
N HIS A 189 -13.40 13.54 4.42
CA HIS A 189 -13.46 13.22 5.84
C HIS A 189 -13.33 14.50 6.66
N ASP A 190 -14.11 14.61 7.73
CA ASP A 190 -13.87 15.57 8.81
C ASP A 190 -13.72 14.78 10.11
N ILE A 191 -12.46 14.51 10.46
CA ILE A 191 -12.12 13.66 11.61
C ILE A 191 -12.55 14.33 12.92
N ALA A 192 -12.41 15.66 13.03
CA ALA A 192 -12.78 16.40 14.24
C ALA A 192 -14.29 16.31 14.52
N LYS A 193 -15.10 16.43 13.46
CA LYS A 193 -16.57 16.30 13.57
C LYS A 193 -17.07 14.87 13.46
N LYS A 194 -16.19 13.90 13.17
CA LYS A 194 -16.53 12.49 12.93
C LYS A 194 -17.57 12.38 11.80
N ILE A 195 -17.28 13.01 10.67
CA ILE A 195 -18.14 13.01 9.49
C ILE A 195 -17.39 12.39 8.32
N ILE A 196 -18.10 11.55 7.56
CA ILE A 196 -17.72 11.17 6.20
C ILE A 196 -18.61 11.95 5.25
N TYR A 197 -18.00 12.63 4.27
CA TYR A 197 -18.71 13.22 3.16
C TYR A 197 -18.79 12.22 2.02
N VAL A 198 -19.98 12.09 1.43
CA VAL A 198 -20.22 11.28 0.25
C VAL A 198 -20.85 12.11 -0.87
N ALA A 199 -20.68 11.67 -2.10
CA ALA A 199 -21.44 12.16 -3.26
C ALA A 199 -21.96 10.95 -4.04
N ASN A 200 -23.11 11.11 -4.69
CA ASN A 200 -23.61 10.10 -5.61
C ASN A 200 -22.96 10.25 -6.99
N ASP A 201 -23.22 9.30 -7.88
CA ASP A 201 -22.66 9.28 -9.24
C ASP A 201 -23.13 10.44 -10.15
N ASP A 202 -24.09 11.27 -9.69
CA ASP A 202 -24.50 12.48 -10.41
C ASP A 202 -23.54 13.65 -10.20
N HIS A 203 -22.71 13.56 -9.16
CA HIS A 203 -21.79 14.62 -8.77
C HIS A 203 -20.33 14.14 -8.76
N PRO A 204 -19.81 13.65 -9.91
CA PRO A 204 -18.44 13.15 -9.99
C PRO A 204 -17.38 14.23 -9.72
N GLU A 205 -17.74 15.51 -9.87
CA GLU A 205 -16.84 16.66 -9.64
C GLU A 205 -16.21 16.65 -8.25
N TYR A 206 -16.87 16.08 -7.23
CA TYR A 206 -16.32 15.99 -5.87
C TYR A 206 -15.19 14.96 -5.71
N LEU A 207 -14.97 14.09 -6.71
CA LEU A 207 -13.87 13.12 -6.73
C LEU A 207 -12.71 13.57 -7.62
N LEU A 208 -12.87 14.64 -8.39
CA LEU A 208 -11.85 15.13 -9.30
C LEU A 208 -10.87 16.06 -8.58
N SER A 209 -9.60 16.00 -8.98
CA SER A 209 -8.54 16.90 -8.50
C SER A 209 -7.60 17.22 -9.65
N ASP A 210 -7.06 18.44 -9.66
CA ASP A 210 -6.09 18.95 -10.63
C ASP A 210 -4.69 19.14 -10.01
N LYS A 211 -4.50 18.75 -8.74
CA LYS A 211 -3.27 18.95 -7.99
C LYS A 211 -2.81 17.70 -7.25
N LEU A 212 -1.49 17.51 -7.24
CA LEU A 212 -0.77 16.56 -6.39
C LEU A 212 0.19 17.34 -5.48
N ILE A 213 0.27 16.95 -4.22
CA ILE A 213 1.35 17.37 -3.31
C ILE A 213 2.28 16.17 -3.12
N GLY A 214 3.42 16.19 -3.81
CA GLY A 214 4.46 15.18 -3.69
C GLY A 214 5.62 15.66 -2.83
N ILE A 215 6.19 14.78 -2.02
CA ILE A 215 7.42 15.01 -1.25
C ILE A 215 8.40 13.86 -1.52
N ASN A 216 9.71 14.16 -1.45
CA ASN A 216 10.84 13.24 -1.70
C ASN A 216 10.89 12.71 -3.13
N TRP A 217 11.60 13.45 -4.00
CA TRP A 217 12.01 13.05 -5.35
C TRP A 217 13.45 12.54 -5.33
#